data_AF-A0A957JRT6-F1
#
_entry.id   AF-A0A957JRT6-F1
#
_cell.length_a   1.000
_cell.length_b   1.000
_cell.length_c   1.000
_cell.angle_alpha   90.00
_cell.angle_beta   90.00
_cell.angle_gamma   90.00
#
_symmetry.space_group_name_H-M   'P 1'
#
loop_
_entity.id
_entity.type
_entity.pdbx_description
1 polymer ?
#
loop_
_entity_poly.entity_id
_entity_poly.type
_entity_poly.pdbx_seq_one_letter_code
_entity_poly.pdbx_strand_id
1 'polypeptide(L)' 'MPKQILVGVIMGSTSDWETMRHAVETLEQFGVPHEAEVVSAHR' A
#
# COMPACT_ATOMS: atom_id res chain seq x y z
N MET A 1 8.43 7.33 19.61
CA MET A 1 8.71 7.77 18.23
C MET A 1 7.64 7.16 17.33
N PRO A 2 6.89 7.92 16.53
CA PRO A 2 5.98 7.32 15.55
C PRO A 2 6.80 6.45 14.59
N LYS A 3 6.26 5.28 14.24
CA LYS A 3 6.89 4.36 13.28
C LYS A 3 6.93 5.08 11.92
N GLN A 4 8.12 5.42 11.43
CA GLN A 4 8.26 6.11 10.15
C GLN A 4 7.84 5.17 9.02
N ILE A 5 6.84 5.57 8.25
CA ILE A 5 6.41 4.87 7.04
C ILE A 5 7.47 5.05 5.96
N LEU A 6 7.89 3.96 5.33
CA LEU A 6 8.94 3.96 4.30
C LEU A 6 8.38 3.77 2.90
N VAL A 7 7.20 3.17 2.78
CA VAL A 7 6.55 2.82 1.51
C VAL A 7 5.08 3.18 1.54
N GLY A 8 4.61 3.91 0.54
CA GLY A 8 3.18 4.11 0.26
C GLY A 8 2.75 3.23 -0.91
N VAL A 9 1.72 2.40 -0.70
CA VAL A 9 1.12 1.55 -1.73
C VAL A 9 -0.16 2.22 -2.21
N ILE A 10 -0.08 2.97 -3.31
CA ILE A 10 -1.23 3.68 -3.89
C ILE A 10 -1.86 2.88 -5.03
N MET A 11 -3.18 2.96 -5.15
CA MET A 11 -3.93 2.32 -6.23
C MET A 11 -5.10 3.19 -6.72
N GLY A 12 -5.49 3.07 -7.99
CA GLY A 12 -6.45 4.00 -8.61
C GLY A 12 -7.91 3.74 -8.27
N SER A 13 -8.20 2.53 -7.78
CA SER A 13 -9.54 2.04 -7.48
C SER A 13 -9.49 0.91 -6.44
N THR A 14 -10.63 0.61 -5.82
CA THR A 14 -10.76 -0.54 -4.91
C THR A 14 -10.65 -1.89 -5.63
N SER A 15 -10.95 -1.96 -6.93
CA SER A 15 -10.77 -3.19 -7.72
C SER A 15 -9.30 -3.55 -7.92
N ASP A 16 -8.39 -2.58 -7.90
CA ASP A 16 -6.94 -2.82 -8.00
C ASP A 16 -6.40 -3.58 -6.77
N TRP A 17 -7.14 -3.57 -5.65
CA TRP A 17 -6.74 -4.23 -4.40
C TRP A 17 -6.45 -5.72 -4.56
N GLU A 18 -7.19 -6.42 -5.42
CA GLU A 18 -6.97 -7.85 -5.67
C GLU A 18 -5.52 -8.14 -6.08
N THR A 19 -4.90 -7.22 -6.84
CA THR A 19 -3.50 -7.28 -7.24
C THR A 19 -2.59 -6.64 -6.19
N MET A 20 -2.94 -5.43 -5.73
CA MET A 20 -2.06 -4.61 -4.88
C MET A 20 -1.84 -5.19 -3.49
N ARG A 21 -2.77 -6.02 -2.97
CA ARG A 21 -2.60 -6.71 -1.69
C ARG A 21 -1.34 -7.57 -1.62
N HIS A 22 -0.86 -8.10 -2.75
CA HIS A 22 0.35 -8.91 -2.77
C HIS A 22 1.61 -8.10 -2.43
N ALA A 23 1.64 -6.81 -2.77
CA ALA A 23 2.71 -5.91 -2.37
C ALA A 23 2.66 -5.66 -0.85
N VAL A 24 1.46 -5.42 -0.30
CA VAL A 24 1.23 -5.26 1.15
C VAL A 24 1.67 -6.52 1.92
N GLU A 25 1.18 -7.69 1.52
CA GLU A 25 1.56 -8.99 2.11
C GLU A 25 3.07 -9.22 2.09
N THR A 26 3.75 -8.80 1.01
CA THR A 26 5.22 -8.87 0.91
C THR A 26 5.88 -7.93 1.92
N LEU A 27 5.45 -6.67 1.99
CA LEU A 27 6.02 -5.69 2.93
C LEU A 27 5.81 -6.11 4.39
N GLU A 28 4.66 -6.72 4.72
CA GLU A 28 4.37 -7.30 6.03
C GLU A 28 5.33 -8.44 6.37
N GLN A 29 5.58 -9.38 5.44
CA GLN A 29 6.51 -10.50 5.65
C GLN A 29 7.93 -10.05 5.95
N PHE A 30 8.38 -8.96 5.33
CA PHE A 30 9.70 -8.37 5.58
C PHE A 30 9.72 -7.33 6.72
N GLY A 31 8.58 -7.08 7.37
CA GLY A 31 8.47 -6.12 8.47
C GLY A 31 8.67 -4.66 8.05
N VAL A 32 8.51 -4.33 6.77
CA VAL A 32 8.69 -2.98 6.24
C VAL A 32 7.48 -2.11 6.63
N PRO A 33 7.67 -0.97 7.33
CA PRO A 33 6.60 -0.03 7.61
C PRO A 33 6.01 0.55 6.33
N HIS A 34 4.73 0.37 6.11
CA HIS A 34 4.03 0.83 4.92
C HIS A 34 2.59 1.27 5.24
N GLU A 35 2.00 1.98 4.28
CA GLU A 35 0.58 2.34 4.24
C GLU A 35 0.00 2.01 2.86
N ALA A 36 -1.31 1.83 2.76
CA ALA A 36 -1.99 1.54 1.49
C ALA A 36 -3.25 2.40 1.35
N GLU A 37 -3.38 3.09 0.20
CA GLU A 37 -4.49 4.03 -0.04
C GLU A 37 -5.01 3.95 -1.49
N VAL A 38 -6.29 4.26 -1.66
CA VAL A 38 -6.90 4.45 -2.98
C VAL A 38 -6.80 5.92 -3.37
N VAL A 39 -5.94 6.23 -4.33
CA VAL A 39 -5.71 7.57 -4.87
C VAL A 39 -5.81 7.50 -6.38
N SER A 40 -6.90 8.05 -6.93
CA SER A 40 -7.10 8.10 -8.37
C SER A 40 -6.43 9.35 -8.95
N ALA A 41 -5.66 9.20 -10.03
CA ALA A 41 -5.10 10.36 -10.72
C ALA A 41 -6.17 11.11 -11.55
N HIS A 42 -7.23 10.41 -11.98
CA HIS A 42 -8.26 10.96 -12.88
C HIS A 42 -9.55 11.36 -12.17
N ARG A 43 -9.80 10.83 -10.97
CA ARG A 43 -11.03 11.06 -10.20
C ARG A 43 -10.72 11.76 -8.89
#